data_AF-A0A1F9VAG9-F1
#
_entry.id   AF-A0A1F9VAG9-F1
#
_cell.length_a   1.000
_cell.length_b   1.000
_cell.length_c   1.000
_cell.angle_alpha   90.00
_cell.angle_beta   90.00
_cell.angle_gamma   90.00
#
_symmetry.space_group_name_H-M   'P 1'
#
loop_
_entity.id
_entity.type
_entity.pdbx_description
1 polymer ?
#
loop_
_entity_poly.entity_id
_entity_poly.type
_entity_poly.pdbx_seq_one_letter_code
_entity_poly.pdbx_strand_id
1 'polypeptide(L)'
;MDVTVATGGAEAFEDAHYIYMGADQWVNLQGEWVQATPQDIPFAPLDMCNAILSGLDLSGVAPVSETIDGNKVARYEVEDVELETAVAIWSAPSDPGRLLDRFSVTVWLPEDEDAPLRMESRAVGAYPYGRELIMELTLEIRDLGADDIKIEPPV
;
A
#
# COMPACT_ATOMS: atom_id res chain seq x y z
N MET A 1 -13.65 0.36 -1.44
CA MET A 1 -12.40 1.16 -1.47
C MET A 1 -12.30 1.72 -2.86
N ASP A 2 -12.30 3.05 -3.00
CA ASP A 2 -11.95 3.70 -4.27
C ASP A 2 -10.42 3.76 -4.33
N VAL A 3 -9.83 3.23 -5.39
CA VAL A 3 -8.37 3.17 -5.56
C VAL A 3 -8.02 4.01 -6.77
N THR A 4 -7.44 5.19 -6.53
CA THR A 4 -6.87 6.04 -7.58
C THR A 4 -5.37 5.81 -7.64
N VAL A 5 -4.86 5.35 -8.79
CA VAL A 5 -3.42 5.14 -9.02
C VAL A 5 -2.88 6.30 -9.84
N ALA A 6 -2.08 7.18 -9.21
CA ALA A 6 -1.39 8.26 -9.92
C ALA A 6 0.07 7.87 -10.19
N THR A 7 0.41 7.52 -11.43
CA THR A 7 1.80 7.32 -11.86
C THR A 7 2.42 8.64 -12.33
N GLY A 8 3.33 9.19 -11.53
CA GLY A 8 4.11 10.37 -11.90
C GLY A 8 5.16 10.05 -12.96
N GLY A 9 4.87 10.33 -14.24
CA GLY A 9 5.88 10.45 -15.29
C GLY A 9 5.47 9.90 -16.66
N ALA A 10 5.37 10.81 -17.63
CA ALA A 10 5.21 10.63 -19.08
C ALA A 10 3.83 10.13 -19.57
N GLU A 11 3.15 11.06 -20.27
CA GLU A 11 1.79 10.98 -20.86
C GLU A 11 0.66 10.81 -19.83
N ALA A 12 -0.34 11.68 -19.90
CA ALA A 12 -1.53 11.60 -19.07
C ALA A 12 -2.33 10.35 -19.51
N PHE A 13 -1.98 9.21 -18.93
CA PHE A 13 -2.90 8.09 -18.85
C PHE A 13 -4.14 8.60 -18.13
N GLU A 14 -5.33 8.39 -18.69
CA GLU A 14 -6.57 8.65 -17.97
C GLU A 14 -6.51 7.88 -16.63
N ASP A 15 -6.92 8.54 -15.55
CA ASP A 15 -7.00 7.90 -14.25
C ASP A 15 -7.86 6.63 -14.38
N ALA A 16 -7.28 5.49 -14.03
CA ALA A 16 -8.02 4.24 -14.00
C ALA A 16 -8.81 4.19 -12.68
N HIS A 17 -10.14 4.09 -12.79
CA HIS A 17 -11.02 3.96 -11.64
C HIS A 17 -11.51 2.52 -11.50
N TYR A 18 -11.46 2.02 -10.27
CA TYR A 18 -11.82 0.64 -9.93
C TYR A 18 -12.82 0.62 -8.78
N ILE A 19 -13.86 -0.20 -8.90
CA ILE A 19 -14.76 -0.52 -7.79
C ILE A 19 -14.73 -2.02 -7.56
N TYR A 20 -14.45 -2.41 -6.32
CA TYR A 20 -14.50 -3.78 -5.84
C TYR A 20 -15.69 -3.98 -4.91
N MET A 21 -16.55 -4.96 -5.22
CA MET A 21 -17.66 -5.38 -4.37
C MET A 21 -17.66 -6.90 -4.26
N GLY A 22 -17.21 -7.42 -3.11
CA GLY A 22 -17.01 -8.86 -2.96
C GLY A 22 -16.01 -9.38 -3.99
N ALA A 23 -16.46 -10.27 -4.88
CA ALA A 23 -15.64 -10.82 -5.96
C ALA A 23 -15.77 -10.06 -7.29
N ASP A 24 -16.67 -9.06 -7.36
CA ASP A 24 -16.90 -8.30 -8.58
C ASP A 24 -15.97 -7.09 -8.67
N GLN A 25 -15.41 -6.89 -9.86
CA GLN A 25 -14.62 -5.71 -10.21
C GLN A 25 -15.32 -4.94 -11.31
N TRP A 26 -15.43 -3.63 -11.14
CA TRP A 26 -15.84 -2.69 -12.17
C TRP A 26 -14.68 -1.77 -12.51
N VAL A 27 -14.52 -1.47 -13.80
CA VAL A 27 -13.49 -0.55 -14.30
C VAL A 27 -14.17 0.54 -15.09
N ASN A 28 -13.77 1.79 -14.87
CA ASN A 28 -14.20 2.89 -15.72
C ASN A 28 -13.29 2.95 -16.95
N LEU A 29 -13.88 2.71 -18.13
CA LEU A 29 -13.21 2.84 -19.41
C LEU A 29 -13.81 4.03 -20.15
N GLN A 30 -13.07 5.14 -20.22
CA GLN A 30 -13.49 6.35 -20.95
C GLN A 30 -14.87 6.89 -20.53
N GLY A 31 -15.19 6.82 -19.24
CA GLY A 31 -16.46 7.28 -18.67
C GLY A 31 -17.55 6.21 -18.58
N GLU A 32 -17.33 5.00 -19.12
CA GLU A 32 -18.27 3.89 -19.02
C GLU A 32 -17.80 2.87 -17.98
N TRP A 33 -18.66 2.54 -17.03
CA TRP A 33 -18.38 1.48 -16.06
C TRP A 33 -18.73 0.13 -16.64
N VAL A 34 -17.74 -0.75 -16.72
CA VAL A 34 -17.92 -2.14 -17.17
C VAL A 34 -17.49 -3.11 -16.09
N GLN A 35 -18.28 -4.15 -15.88
CA GLN A 35 -17.85 -5.27 -15.05
C GLN A 35 -16.73 -6.01 -15.79
N ALA A 36 -15.59 -6.15 -15.13
CA ALA A 36 -14.42 -6.81 -15.67
C ALA A 36 -14.14 -8.09 -14.90
N THR A 37 -13.41 -9.01 -15.53
CA THR A 37 -12.76 -10.10 -14.79
C THR A 37 -11.81 -9.48 -13.78
N PRO A 38 -11.83 -9.90 -12.50
CA PRO A 38 -10.90 -9.39 -11.50
C PRO A 38 -9.46 -9.51 -11.97
N GLN A 39 -8.72 -8.41 -11.85
CA GLN A 39 -7.29 -8.36 -12.12
C GLN A 39 -6.54 -7.98 -10.86
N ASP A 40 -5.37 -8.57 -10.69
CA ASP A 40 -4.44 -8.16 -9.64
C ASP A 40 -3.93 -6.75 -9.97
N ILE A 41 -4.34 -5.77 -9.17
CA ILE A 41 -3.81 -4.41 -9.26
C ILE A 41 -2.47 -4.39 -8.53
N PRO A 42 -1.37 -4.03 -9.21
CA PRO A 42 -0.09 -3.84 -8.53
C PRO A 42 -0.26 -2.81 -7.42
N PHE A 43 0.25 -3.14 -6.23
CA PHE A 43 0.22 -2.23 -5.08
C PHE A 43 -1.20 -1.89 -4.60
N ALA A 44 -2.16 -2.80 -4.80
CA ALA A 44 -3.48 -2.67 -4.23
C ALA A 44 -3.36 -2.40 -2.71
N PRO A 45 -3.97 -1.32 -2.19
CA PRO A 45 -3.76 -0.93 -0.79
C PRO A 45 -4.09 -2.03 0.23
N LEU A 46 -5.14 -2.81 -0.02
CA LEU A 46 -5.54 -3.91 0.86
C LEU A 46 -4.47 -5.01 0.92
N ASP A 47 -3.90 -5.39 -0.22
CA ASP A 47 -2.88 -6.43 -0.29
C ASP A 47 -1.60 -5.99 0.43
N MET A 48 -1.23 -4.72 0.26
CA MET A 48 -0.11 -4.14 0.99
C MET A 48 -0.37 -4.05 2.49
N CYS A 49 -1.55 -3.59 2.92
CA CYS A 49 -1.91 -3.59 4.35
C CYS A 49 -1.77 -5.00 4.93
N ASN A 50 -2.33 -6.01 4.24
CA ASN A 50 -2.26 -7.40 4.69
C ASN A 50 -0.82 -7.90 4.74
N ALA A 51 -0.02 -7.64 3.70
CA ALA A 51 1.38 -8.04 3.65
C ALA A 51 2.15 -7.43 4.83
N ILE A 52 2.15 -6.10 4.95
CA ILE A 52 2.89 -5.37 5.99
C ILE A 52 2.45 -5.80 7.38
N LEU A 53 1.16 -5.73 7.68
CA LEU A 53 0.66 -5.98 9.04
C LEU A 53 0.79 -7.44 9.47
N SER A 54 0.82 -8.40 8.54
CA SER A 54 1.01 -9.81 8.87
C SER A 54 2.44 -10.15 9.30
N GLY A 55 3.45 -9.46 8.78
CA GLY A 55 4.86 -9.70 9.05
C GLY A 55 5.50 -8.73 10.04
N LEU A 56 4.75 -7.74 10.52
CA LEU A 56 5.29 -6.67 11.37
C LEU A 56 5.20 -7.04 12.86
N ASP A 57 6.36 -7.21 13.49
CA ASP A 57 6.47 -7.26 14.95
C ASP A 57 6.99 -5.93 15.49
N LEU A 58 6.18 -5.28 16.32
CA LEU A 58 6.53 -4.03 16.99
C LEU A 58 7.15 -4.25 18.38
N SER A 59 7.30 -5.51 18.82
CA SER A 59 7.81 -5.84 20.14
C SER A 59 9.25 -5.33 20.30
N GLY A 60 9.48 -4.53 21.35
CA GLY A 60 10.78 -3.94 21.63
C GLY A 60 11.16 -2.73 20.76
N VAL A 61 10.31 -2.33 19.81
CA VAL A 61 10.50 -1.12 19.01
C VAL A 61 10.02 0.09 19.81
N ALA A 62 10.90 1.06 20.02
CA ALA A 62 10.56 2.28 20.76
C ALA A 62 9.78 3.25 19.86
N PRO A 63 8.54 3.64 20.21
CA PRO A 63 7.79 4.59 19.42
C PRO A 63 8.32 6.01 19.57
N VAL A 64 8.17 6.80 18.51
CA VAL A 64 8.33 8.26 18.53
C VAL A 64 6.95 8.89 18.44
N SER A 65 6.60 9.73 19.42
CA SER A 65 5.32 10.45 19.41
C SER A 65 5.34 11.57 18.36
N GLU A 66 4.33 11.60 17.51
CA GLU A 66 4.17 12.56 16.41
C GLU A 66 2.71 13.03 16.29
N THR A 67 2.45 13.92 15.33
CA THR A 67 1.10 14.38 15.00
C THR A 67 0.91 14.37 13.49
N ILE A 68 -0.12 13.70 13.01
CA ILE A 68 -0.53 13.66 11.59
C ILE A 68 -1.96 14.16 11.50
N ASP A 69 -2.19 15.23 10.73
CA ASP A 69 -3.52 15.83 10.52
C ASP A 69 -4.30 16.13 11.81
N GLY A 70 -3.57 16.49 12.88
CA GLY A 70 -4.12 16.78 14.20
C GLY A 70 -4.32 15.57 15.11
N ASN A 71 -4.11 14.35 14.60
CA ASN A 71 -4.16 13.12 15.38
C ASN A 71 -2.79 12.83 16.02
N LYS A 72 -2.80 12.51 17.31
CA LYS A 72 -1.60 12.01 17.98
C LYS A 72 -1.35 10.58 17.55
N VAL A 73 -0.11 10.32 17.13
CA VAL A 73 0.30 9.01 16.63
C VAL A 73 1.62 8.60 17.25
N ALA A 74 1.80 7.29 17.41
CA ALA A 74 3.06 6.66 17.69
C ALA A 74 3.67 6.16 16.35
N ARG A 75 4.81 6.73 15.97
CA ARG A 75 5.61 6.27 14.83
C ARG A 75 6.54 5.15 15.28
N TYR A 76 6.44 4.00 14.62
CA TYR A 76 7.34 2.86 14.81
C TYR A 76 8.13 2.66 13.52
N GLU A 77 9.44 2.45 13.64
CA GLU A 77 10.34 2.20 12.53
C GLU A 77 11.03 0.85 12.76
N VAL A 78 10.89 -0.05 11.79
CA VAL A 78 11.43 -1.41 11.83
C VAL A 78 12.33 -1.58 10.61
N GLU A 79 13.65 -1.65 10.83
CA GLU A 79 14.64 -1.62 9.75
C GLU A 79 14.87 -2.98 9.07
N ASP A 80 14.62 -4.09 9.78
CA ASP A 80 14.93 -5.46 9.36
C ASP A 80 13.66 -6.33 9.35
N VAL A 81 12.63 -5.89 8.63
CA VAL A 81 11.41 -6.71 8.43
C VAL A 81 11.74 -7.89 7.53
N GLU A 82 11.08 -9.04 7.77
CA GLU A 82 11.29 -10.24 6.96
C GLU A 82 11.06 -9.95 5.46
N LEU A 83 12.04 -10.31 4.63
CA LEU A 83 12.00 -10.06 3.18
C LEU A 83 10.79 -10.71 2.49
N GLU A 84 10.22 -11.77 3.06
CA GLU A 84 8.98 -12.38 2.56
C GLU A 84 7.82 -11.37 2.52
N THR A 85 7.80 -10.41 3.46
CA THR A 85 6.85 -9.29 3.47
C THR A 85 7.07 -8.37 2.27
N ALA A 86 8.32 -8.02 1.99
CA ALA A 86 8.67 -7.20 0.82
C ALA A 86 8.31 -7.91 -0.48
N VAL A 87 8.58 -9.21 -0.56
CA VAL A 87 8.25 -10.05 -1.70
C VAL A 87 6.74 -10.06 -1.90
N ALA A 88 5.92 -10.24 -0.86
CA ALA A 88 4.46 -10.21 -1.00
C ALA A 88 3.92 -8.90 -1.61
N ILE A 89 4.60 -7.77 -1.39
CA ILE A 89 4.22 -6.45 -1.94
C ILE A 89 4.75 -6.27 -3.36
N TRP A 90 6.01 -6.65 -3.60
CA TRP A 90 6.77 -6.28 -4.81
C TRP A 90 6.91 -7.41 -5.83
N SER A 91 6.40 -8.63 -5.55
CA SER A 91 6.48 -9.78 -6.45
C SER A 91 5.16 -10.08 -7.16
N ALA A 92 4.90 -9.32 -8.23
CA ALA A 92 4.08 -9.70 -9.39
C ALA A 92 4.96 -9.58 -10.66
N PRO A 93 4.58 -10.06 -11.87
CA PRO A 93 5.37 -10.89 -12.80
C PRO A 93 6.73 -10.39 -13.35
N SER A 94 7.27 -9.25 -12.91
CA SER A 94 8.54 -8.66 -13.33
C SER A 94 9.73 -8.86 -12.37
N ASP A 95 9.57 -9.64 -11.30
CA ASP A 95 10.66 -10.23 -10.48
C ASP A 95 11.66 -9.28 -9.75
N PRO A 96 11.35 -8.00 -9.41
CA PRO A 96 12.28 -7.19 -8.62
C PRO A 96 12.39 -7.66 -7.17
N GLY A 97 11.37 -8.36 -6.64
CA GLY A 97 11.37 -8.91 -5.28
C GLY A 97 12.55 -9.84 -4.97
N ARG A 98 13.08 -10.56 -5.97
CA ARG A 98 14.26 -11.43 -5.81
C ARG A 98 15.58 -10.69 -5.68
N LEU A 99 15.60 -9.41 -6.03
CA LEU A 99 16.79 -8.57 -5.97
C LEU A 99 16.88 -7.81 -4.64
N LEU A 100 15.88 -7.94 -3.77
CA LEU A 100 15.79 -7.23 -2.50
C LEU A 100 16.65 -7.90 -1.43
N ASP A 101 17.42 -7.09 -0.73
CA ASP A 101 18.35 -7.52 0.32
C ASP A 101 17.92 -7.03 1.72
N ARG A 102 17.26 -5.86 1.77
CA ARG A 102 16.79 -5.23 3.02
C ARG A 102 15.40 -4.66 2.83
N PHE A 103 14.60 -4.70 3.90
CA PHE A 103 13.26 -4.17 3.90
C PHE A 103 12.96 -3.52 5.25
N SER A 104 12.62 -2.24 5.20
CA SER A 104 12.18 -1.48 6.36
C SER A 104 10.73 -1.02 6.20
N VAL A 105 10.04 -0.93 7.32
CA VAL A 105 8.67 -0.44 7.40
C VAL A 105 8.59 0.60 8.51
N THR A 106 7.89 1.70 8.22
CA THR A 106 7.48 2.68 9.21
C THR A 106 5.97 2.71 9.28
N VAL A 107 5.41 2.58 10.48
CA VAL A 107 3.96 2.65 10.70
C VAL A 107 3.62 3.76 11.70
N TRP A 108 2.53 4.46 11.44
CA TRP A 108 1.97 5.47 12.35
C TRP A 108 0.64 4.97 12.88
N LEU A 109 0.62 4.64 14.16
CA LEU A 109 -0.56 4.12 14.86
C LEU A 109 -1.16 5.21 15.75
N PRO A 110 -2.47 5.50 15.66
CA PRO A 110 -3.17 6.33 16.65
C PRO A 110 -3.10 5.72 18.04
N GLU A 111 -3.20 6.55 19.08
CA GLU A 111 -3.31 6.06 20.47
C GLU A 111 -4.64 5.34 20.71
N ASP A 112 -5.69 5.69 19.97
CA ASP A 112 -7.08 5.29 20.23
C ASP A 112 -7.71 4.38 19.14
N GLU A 113 -6.95 3.99 18.11
CA GLU A 113 -7.47 3.18 16.99
C GLU A 113 -6.65 1.92 16.73
N ASP A 114 -7.32 0.88 16.23
CA ASP A 114 -6.72 -0.41 15.90
C ASP A 114 -6.08 -0.46 14.49
N ALA A 115 -6.06 0.66 13.76
CA ALA A 115 -5.59 0.73 12.38
C ALA A 115 -4.56 1.86 12.17
N PRO A 116 -3.54 1.67 11.31
CA PRO A 116 -2.57 2.72 11.00
C PRO A 116 -3.20 3.85 10.17
N LEU A 117 -2.73 5.08 10.39
CA LEU A 117 -3.05 6.23 9.54
C LEU A 117 -2.08 6.39 8.37
N ARG A 118 -0.87 5.87 8.54
CA ARG A 118 0.17 5.90 7.51
C ARG A 118 1.04 4.67 7.62
N MET A 119 1.46 4.17 6.47
CA MET A 119 2.51 3.16 6.35
C MET A 119 3.48 3.58 5.27
N GLU A 120 4.76 3.43 5.55
CA GLU A 120 5.82 3.57 4.59
C GLU A 120 6.61 2.28 4.56
N SER A 121 7.01 1.87 3.36
CA SER A 121 7.88 0.73 3.18
C SER A 121 9.01 1.11 2.26
N ARG A 122 10.21 0.61 2.57
CA ARG A 122 11.41 0.83 1.78
C ARG A 122 12.14 -0.49 1.63
N ALA A 123 12.27 -0.93 0.39
CA ALA A 123 13.10 -2.07 0.05
C ALA A 123 14.38 -1.61 -0.65
N VAL A 124 15.50 -2.21 -0.29
CA VAL A 124 16.81 -1.96 -0.90
C VAL A 124 17.38 -3.27 -1.40
N GLY A 125 17.96 -3.24 -2.59
CA GLY A 125 18.53 -4.38 -3.26
C GLY A 125 19.58 -3.99 -4.29
N ALA A 126 20.01 -4.94 -5.11
CA ALA A 126 20.95 -4.67 -6.20
C ALA A 126 20.68 -5.52 -7.44
N TYR A 127 20.86 -4.91 -8.62
CA TYR A 127 20.95 -5.65 -9.87
C TYR A 127 22.25 -6.47 -9.94
N PRO A 128 22.32 -7.54 -10.76
CA PRO A 128 23.52 -8.38 -10.89
C PRO A 128 24.83 -7.64 -11.21
N TYR A 129 24.76 -6.44 -11.79
CA TYR A 129 25.91 -5.60 -12.12
C TYR A 129 26.27 -4.59 -11.01
N GLY A 130 25.70 -4.72 -9.81
CA GLY A 130 26.00 -3.91 -8.63
C GLY A 130 25.32 -2.54 -8.59
N ARG A 131 24.38 -2.27 -9.49
CA ARG A 131 23.55 -1.05 -9.41
C ARG A 131 22.49 -1.24 -8.34
N GLU A 132 22.38 -0.28 -7.43
CA GLU A 132 21.37 -0.28 -6.37
C GLU A 132 19.94 -0.20 -6.95
N LEU A 133 19.04 -0.94 -6.32
CA LEU A 133 17.60 -0.90 -6.50
C LEU A 133 17.01 -0.40 -5.18
N ILE A 134 16.26 0.71 -5.24
CA ILE A 134 15.48 1.22 -4.11
C ILE A 134 14.02 1.24 -4.55
N MET A 135 13.15 0.69 -3.73
CA MET A 135 11.71 0.70 -3.93
C MET A 135 11.07 1.29 -2.68
N GLU A 136 10.20 2.28 -2.87
CA GLU A 136 9.51 2.98 -1.78
C GLU A 136 8.03 3.00 -2.08
N LEU A 137 7.23 2.77 -1.05
CA LEU A 137 5.78 2.83 -1.13
C LEU A 137 5.25 3.51 0.13
N THR A 138 4.36 4.48 -0.08
CA THR A 138 3.65 5.18 0.98
C THR A 138 2.15 4.94 0.83
N LEU A 139 1.50 4.60 1.95
CA LEU A 139 0.06 4.55 2.08
C LEU A 139 -0.39 5.50 3.15
N GLU A 140 -1.36 6.33 2.80
CA GLU A 140 -2.08 7.19 3.73
C GLU A 140 -3.53 6.69 3.81
N ILE A 141 -4.00 6.50 5.04
CA ILE A 141 -5.33 5.97 5.35
C ILE A 141 -6.08 7.07 6.08
N ARG A 142 -7.28 7.36 5.59
CA ARG A 142 -8.18 8.38 6.15
C ARG A 142 -9.62 7.89 6.13
N ASP A 143 -10.50 8.64 6.80
CA ASP A 143 -11.94 8.40 6.80
C ASP A 143 -12.30 6.96 7.27
N LEU A 144 -11.53 6.43 8.23
CA LEU A 144 -11.77 5.12 8.82
C LEU A 144 -13.13 5.09 9.52
N GLY A 145 -13.97 4.14 9.13
CA GLY A 145 -15.33 4.01 9.68
C GLY A 145 -16.28 5.14 9.29
N ALA A 146 -15.96 5.94 8.27
CA ALA A 146 -16.82 7.02 7.83
C ALA A 146 -18.13 6.48 7.18
N ASP A 147 -19.27 6.86 7.76
CA ASP A 147 -20.60 6.40 7.35
C ASP A 147 -21.04 6.94 5.97
N ASP A 148 -20.34 7.94 5.45
CA ASP A 148 -20.62 8.58 4.17
C ASP A 148 -19.94 7.87 2.98
N ILE A 149 -19.02 6.94 3.24
CA ILE A 149 -18.44 6.08 2.22
C ILE A 149 -19.47 5.01 1.82
N LYS A 150 -20.02 5.16 0.60
CA LYS A 150 -20.96 4.19 0.01
C LYS A 150 -20.32 3.52 -1.21
N ILE A 151 -20.37 2.20 -1.25
CA ILE A 151 -19.95 1.41 -2.41
C ILE A 151 -21.21 0.78 -2.99
N GLU A 152 -21.63 1.28 -4.14
CA GLU A 152 -22.79 0.79 -4.89
C GLU A 152 -22.32 0.38 -6.29
N PRO A 153 -22.99 -0.59 -6.95
CA PRO A 153 -22.73 -0.87 -8.34
C PRO A 153 -22.91 0.40 -9.19
N PRO A 154 -21.97 0.70 -10.09
CA PRO A 154 -22.14 1.82 -10.99
C PRO A 154 -23.35 1.58 -11.90
N VAL A 155 -24.09 2.65 -12.18
CA VAL A 155 -25.29 2.68 -13.05
C VAL A 155 -24.94 2.92 -14.50
#